data_AF-B7FWJ9-F1
#
_entry.id   AF-B7FWJ9-F1
#
_cell.length_a   1.000
_cell.length_b   1.000
_cell.length_c   1.000
_cell.angle_alpha   90.00
_cell.angle_beta   90.00
_cell.angle_gamma   90.00
#
_symmetry.space_group_name_H-M   'P 1'
#
loop_
_entity.id
_entity.type
_entity.pdbx_description
1 polymer ?
#
loop_
_entity_poly.entity_id
_entity_poly.type
_entity_poly.pdbx_seq_one_letter_code
_entity_poly.pdbx_strand_id
1 'polypeptide(L)'
;MKVFFVFVILSAFFSMIYAKTVKERLMDFRHVSDTEPSPEALAALQAHDNKRMSQLQVMIEDRRRQLMDHKNGRRHLNVDEHATVADQADVYTRKLAQMRSETALDKEEKLREMIDSFKHMNRMDYIDFGKSGLDG
;
A
#
# COMPACT_ATOMS: atom_id res chain seq x y z
N MET A 1 2.93 -6.28 -34.77
CA MET A 1 2.74 -7.31 -33.73
C MET A 1 4.00 -7.73 -32.95
N LYS A 2 5.18 -7.11 -33.12
CA LYS A 2 6.40 -7.50 -32.36
C LYS A 2 6.61 -6.72 -31.06
N VAL A 3 6.02 -5.53 -30.92
CA VAL A 3 6.21 -4.62 -29.76
C VAL A 3 5.39 -5.04 -28.53
N PHE A 4 4.18 -5.57 -28.73
CA PHE A 4 3.32 -6.05 -27.63
C PHE A 4 3.93 -7.24 -26.87
N PHE A 5 4.65 -8.13 -27.57
CA PHE A 5 5.25 -9.31 -26.96
C PHE A 5 6.39 -8.97 -25.99
N VAL A 6 7.18 -7.93 -26.31
CA VAL A 6 8.28 -7.47 -25.45
C VAL A 6 7.74 -6.82 -24.17
N PHE A 7 6.63 -6.09 -24.25
CA PHE A 7 6.01 -5.44 -23.09
C PHE A 7 5.41 -6.43 -22.09
N VAL A 8 4.79 -7.52 -22.60
CA VAL A 8 4.25 -8.60 -21.74
C VAL A 8 5.38 -9.33 -21.02
N ILE A 9 6.47 -9.67 -21.71
CA ILE A 9 7.63 -10.32 -21.09
C ILE A 9 8.28 -9.40 -20.04
N LEU A 10 8.50 -8.12 -20.34
CA LEU A 10 9.05 -7.16 -19.37
C LEU A 10 8.14 -6.97 -18.15
N SER A 11 6.81 -6.96 -18.33
CA SER A 11 5.85 -6.88 -17.21
C SER A 11 5.89 -8.11 -16.31
N ALA A 12 6.05 -9.31 -16.89
CA ALA A 12 6.19 -10.56 -16.15
C ALA A 12 7.53 -10.61 -15.40
N PHE A 13 8.62 -10.13 -16.00
CA PHE A 13 9.91 -10.02 -15.33
C PHE A 13 9.90 -8.99 -14.19
N PHE A 14 9.27 -7.82 -14.38
CA PHE A 14 9.11 -6.84 -13.30
C PHE A 14 8.24 -7.40 -12.16
N SER A 15 7.15 -8.10 -12.50
CA SER A 15 6.29 -8.77 -11.51
C SER A 15 7.02 -9.89 -10.76
N MET A 16 7.88 -10.65 -11.45
CA MET A 16 8.66 -11.73 -10.84
C MET A 16 9.78 -11.20 -9.96
N ILE A 17 10.46 -10.12 -10.34
CA ILE A 17 11.46 -9.44 -9.51
C ILE A 17 10.77 -8.83 -8.28
N TYR A 18 9.65 -8.15 -8.44
CA TYR A 18 8.90 -7.55 -7.33
C TYR A 18 8.39 -8.61 -6.34
N ALA A 19 7.82 -9.71 -6.85
CA ALA A 19 7.37 -10.82 -6.03
C ALA A 19 8.54 -11.50 -5.30
N LYS A 20 9.71 -11.63 -5.94
CA LYS A 20 10.89 -12.24 -5.33
C LYS A 20 11.48 -11.35 -4.24
N THR A 21 11.59 -10.04 -4.46
CA THR A 21 12.09 -9.08 -3.45
C THR A 21 11.15 -8.95 -2.25
N VAL A 22 9.84 -8.99 -2.47
CA VAL A 22 8.85 -8.98 -1.39
C VAL A 22 8.87 -10.31 -0.62
N LYS A 23 8.96 -11.45 -1.33
CA LYS A 23 9.05 -12.78 -0.72
C LYS A 23 10.34 -12.98 0.07
N GLU A 24 11.49 -12.50 -0.42
CA GLU A 24 12.76 -12.54 0.31
C GLU A 24 12.70 -11.68 1.57
N ARG A 25 12.17 -10.46 1.49
CA ARG A 25 11.93 -9.61 2.68
C ARG A 25 10.95 -10.25 3.67
N LEU A 26 9.91 -10.94 3.19
CA LEU A 26 8.95 -11.66 4.04
C LEU A 26 9.54 -12.95 4.64
N MET A 27 10.48 -13.60 3.95
CA MET A 27 11.22 -14.75 4.48
C MET A 27 12.21 -14.34 5.57
N ASP A 28 12.79 -13.13 5.50
CA ASP A 28 13.60 -12.57 6.59
C ASP A 28 12.76 -12.30 7.85
N PHE A 29 11.48 -11.93 7.70
CA PHE A 29 10.53 -11.84 8.83
C PHE A 29 10.15 -13.21 9.42
N ARG A 30 10.45 -14.32 8.74
CA ARG A 30 10.11 -15.69 9.17
C ARG A 30 10.96 -16.17 10.36
N HIS A 31 12.00 -15.42 10.76
CA HIS A 31 12.84 -15.74 11.92
C HIS A 31 12.70 -14.74 13.08
N VAL A 32 11.77 -13.79 12.99
CA VAL A 32 11.51 -12.80 14.04
C VAL A 32 10.23 -13.23 14.78
N SER A 33 10.25 -14.41 15.41
CA SER A 33 9.04 -15.02 15.97
C SER A 33 8.52 -14.37 17.26
N ASP A 34 9.36 -13.68 18.05
CA ASP A 34 8.97 -13.25 19.41
C ASP A 34 9.47 -11.86 19.84
N THR A 35 9.90 -11.02 18.90
CA THR A 35 10.49 -9.72 19.23
C THR A 35 9.51 -8.58 19.03
N GLU A 36 9.43 -7.68 20.02
CA GLU A 36 8.83 -6.36 19.88
C GLU A 36 9.31 -5.70 18.58
N PRO A 37 8.44 -4.92 17.89
CA PRO A 37 8.84 -4.28 16.64
C PRO A 37 10.12 -3.48 16.87
N SER A 38 11.17 -3.79 16.11
CA SER A 38 12.45 -3.12 16.31
C SER A 38 12.28 -1.61 16.13
N PRO A 39 13.04 -0.77 16.85
CA PRO A 39 12.99 0.67 16.68
C PRO A 39 13.19 1.11 15.22
N GLU A 40 13.98 0.35 14.46
CA GLU A 40 14.19 0.56 13.02
C GLU A 40 12.92 0.30 12.19
N ALA A 41 12.15 -0.75 12.52
CA ALA A 41 10.89 -1.05 11.84
C ALA A 41 9.83 0.03 12.11
N LEU A 42 9.76 0.54 13.35
CA LEU A 42 8.87 1.65 13.71
C LEU A 42 9.27 2.95 13.00
N ALA A 43 10.57 3.26 12.96
CA ALA A 43 11.08 4.43 12.24
C ALA A 43 10.82 4.33 10.72
N ALA A 44 11.00 3.15 10.13
CA ALA A 44 10.70 2.90 8.72
C ALA A 44 9.20 3.08 8.41
N LEU A 45 8.31 2.62 9.30
CA LEU A 45 6.88 2.81 9.18
C LEU A 45 6.50 4.30 9.25
N GLN A 46 7.03 5.01 10.24
CA GLN A 46 6.79 6.46 10.40
C GLN A 46 7.28 7.24 9.17
N ALA A 47 8.47 6.92 8.65
CA ALA A 47 9.00 7.52 7.44
C ALA A 47 8.10 7.24 6.21
N HIS A 48 7.59 6.02 6.10
CA HIS A 48 6.67 5.63 5.03
C HIS A 48 5.33 6.38 5.11
N ASP A 49 4.77 6.52 6.31
CA ASP A 49 3.52 7.27 6.51
C ASP A 49 3.70 8.77 6.26
N ASN A 50 4.81 9.35 6.70
CA ASN A 50 5.14 10.75 6.41
C ASN A 50 5.26 10.98 4.90
N LYS A 51 5.91 10.06 4.18
CA LYS A 51 5.99 10.11 2.72
C LYS A 51 4.61 10.02 2.07
N ARG A 52 3.74 9.12 2.53
CA ARG A 52 2.37 8.99 2.01
C ARG A 52 1.51 10.22 2.28
N MET A 53 1.63 10.82 3.47
CA MET A 53 0.94 12.07 3.80
C MET A 53 1.38 13.23 2.89
N SER A 54 2.70 13.35 2.64
CA SER A 54 3.23 14.34 1.70
C SER A 54 2.71 14.13 0.29
N GLN A 55 2.68 12.89 -0.20
CA GLN A 55 2.11 12.56 -1.51
C GLN A 55 0.63 12.91 -1.60
N LEU A 56 -0.16 12.61 -0.58
CA LEU A 56 -1.58 12.97 -0.54
C LEU A 56 -1.80 14.48 -0.59
N GLN A 57 -0.96 15.28 0.09
CA GLN A 57 -1.02 16.75 0.00
C GLN A 57 -0.80 17.24 -1.42
N VAL A 58 0.23 16.73 -2.10
CA VAL A 58 0.51 17.08 -3.51
C VAL A 58 -0.66 16.69 -4.42
N MET A 59 -1.24 15.51 -4.23
CA MET A 59 -2.39 15.07 -5.03
C MET A 59 -3.63 15.94 -4.81
N ILE A 60 -3.91 16.35 -3.56
CA ILE A 60 -5.01 17.26 -3.23
C ILE A 60 -4.79 18.62 -3.90
N GLU A 61 -3.60 19.18 -3.78
CA GLU A 61 -3.25 20.48 -4.38
C GLU A 61 -3.36 20.43 -5.90
N ASP A 62 -2.86 19.37 -6.54
CA ASP A 62 -3.00 19.18 -7.97
C ASP A 62 -4.47 19.16 -8.38
N ARG A 63 -5.30 18.31 -7.75
CA ARG A 63 -6.75 18.21 -8.07
C ARG A 63 -7.47 19.54 -7.87
N ARG A 64 -7.22 20.23 -6.76
CA ARG A 64 -7.78 21.57 -6.52
C ARG A 64 -7.33 22.58 -7.57
N ARG A 65 -6.07 22.53 -8.00
CA ARG A 65 -5.57 23.37 -9.10
C ARG A 65 -6.30 23.05 -10.40
N GLN A 66 -6.52 21.78 -10.73
CA GLN A 66 -7.26 21.41 -11.95
C GLN A 66 -8.69 21.99 -11.95
N LEU A 67 -9.40 21.91 -10.80
CA LEU A 67 -10.74 22.49 -10.64
C LEU A 67 -10.71 24.02 -10.77
N MET A 68 -9.70 24.67 -10.20
CA MET A 68 -9.53 26.11 -10.31
C MET A 68 -9.19 26.55 -11.74
N ASP A 69 -8.28 25.84 -12.42
CA ASP A 69 -7.96 26.10 -13.82
C ASP A 69 -9.18 25.88 -14.71
N HIS A 70 -10.02 24.89 -14.39
CA HIS A 70 -11.28 24.68 -15.06
C HIS A 70 -12.26 25.85 -14.87
N LYS A 71 -12.46 26.27 -13.62
CA LYS A 71 -13.30 27.42 -13.28
C LYS A 71 -12.83 28.72 -13.95
N ASN A 72 -11.51 28.88 -14.11
CA ASN A 72 -10.89 30.05 -14.73
C ASN A 72 -10.78 29.94 -16.27
N GLY A 73 -11.31 28.87 -16.88
CA GLY A 73 -11.25 28.65 -18.32
C GLY A 73 -9.85 28.31 -18.88
N ARG A 74 -8.87 28.06 -18.02
CA ARG A 74 -7.49 27.64 -18.41
C ARG A 74 -7.41 26.16 -18.74
N ARG A 75 -8.39 25.37 -18.29
CA ARG A 75 -8.53 23.95 -18.60
C ARG A 75 -9.99 23.65 -18.92
N HIS A 76 -10.23 22.81 -19.92
CA HIS A 76 -11.57 22.27 -20.13
C HIS A 76 -11.66 20.90 -19.47
N LEU A 77 -12.64 20.72 -18.59
CA LEU A 77 -13.05 19.44 -18.03
C LEU A 77 -14.51 19.25 -18.47
N ASN A 78 -14.86 18.06 -18.92
CA ASN A 78 -16.27 17.72 -19.09
C ASN A 78 -16.95 17.49 -17.73
N VAL A 79 -18.27 17.28 -17.72
CA VAL A 79 -19.06 17.15 -16.48
C VAL A 79 -18.57 15.96 -15.63
N ASP A 80 -18.30 14.82 -16.26
CA ASP A 80 -17.88 13.60 -15.57
C ASP A 80 -16.45 13.72 -15.03
N GLU A 81 -15.55 14.36 -15.78
CA GLU A 81 -14.18 14.66 -15.36
C GLU A 81 -14.17 15.65 -14.19
N HIS A 82 -14.98 16.70 -14.25
CA HIS A 82 -15.11 17.66 -13.15
C HIS A 82 -15.58 16.96 -11.87
N ALA A 83 -16.64 16.15 -11.96
CA ALA A 83 -17.15 15.36 -10.84
C ALA A 83 -16.09 14.40 -10.28
N THR A 84 -15.36 13.71 -11.16
CA THR A 84 -14.29 12.78 -10.76
C THR A 84 -13.14 13.49 -10.05
N VAL A 85 -12.68 14.63 -10.58
CA VAL A 85 -11.58 15.40 -9.98
C VAL A 85 -12.00 15.97 -8.62
N ALA A 86 -13.25 16.42 -8.48
CA ALA A 86 -13.81 16.88 -7.21
C ALA A 86 -13.89 15.75 -6.17
N ASP A 87 -14.44 14.59 -6.54
CA ASP A 87 -14.52 13.45 -5.63
C ASP A 87 -13.12 12.96 -5.21
N GLN A 88 -12.17 12.91 -6.15
CA GLN A 88 -10.78 12.56 -5.83
C GLN A 88 -10.15 13.51 -4.82
N ALA A 89 -10.36 14.82 -4.97
CA ALA A 89 -9.86 15.81 -4.00
C ALA A 89 -10.44 15.56 -2.60
N ASP A 90 -11.73 15.22 -2.50
CA ASP A 90 -12.41 14.95 -1.24
C ASP A 90 -11.95 13.62 -0.63
N VAL A 91 -11.84 12.56 -1.42
CA VAL A 91 -11.32 11.25 -0.99
C VAL A 91 -9.91 11.39 -0.43
N TYR A 92 -9.01 12.09 -1.13
CA TYR A 92 -7.65 12.31 -0.64
C TYR A 92 -7.63 13.18 0.61
N THR A 93 -8.50 14.19 0.70
CA THR A 93 -8.62 15.03 1.90
C THR A 93 -9.08 14.22 3.11
N ARG A 94 -10.10 13.37 2.96
CA ARG A 94 -10.57 12.46 4.02
C ARG A 94 -9.47 11.49 4.44
N LYS A 95 -8.75 10.91 3.48
CA LYS A 95 -7.65 9.98 3.75
C LYS A 95 -6.49 10.66 4.49
N LEU A 96 -6.14 11.89 4.11
CA LEU A 96 -5.12 12.67 4.80
C LEU A 96 -5.55 13.03 6.23
N ALA A 97 -6.82 13.41 6.43
CA ALA A 97 -7.37 13.68 7.75
C ALA A 97 -7.32 12.44 8.65
N GLN A 98 -7.69 11.27 8.13
CA GLN A 98 -7.58 9.99 8.84
C GLN A 98 -6.14 9.68 9.25
N MET A 99 -5.17 9.82 8.35
CA MET A 99 -3.75 9.58 8.66
C MET A 99 -3.17 10.56 9.69
N ARG A 100 -3.74 11.77 9.78
CA ARG A 100 -3.36 12.80 10.77
C ARG A 100 -4.03 12.58 12.13
N SER A 101 -5.24 12.02 12.16
CA SER A 101 -5.94 11.70 13.40
C SER A 101 -5.40 10.44 14.08
N GLU A 102 -4.73 9.57 13.34
CA GLU A 102 -4.04 8.40 13.90
C GLU A 102 -2.84 8.82 14.74
N THR A 103 -2.91 8.52 16.04
CA THR A 103 -1.82 8.77 16.98
C THR A 103 -0.67 7.78 16.75
N ALA A 104 0.50 8.06 17.33
CA ALA A 104 1.63 7.13 17.28
C ALA A 104 1.29 5.77 17.92
N LEU A 105 0.45 5.77 18.95
CA LEU A 105 -0.03 4.55 19.63
C LEU A 105 -0.95 3.73 18.72
N ASP A 106 -1.91 4.37 18.03
CA ASP A 106 -2.81 3.67 17.10
C ASP A 106 -2.04 3.00 15.95
N LYS A 107 -0.95 3.65 15.51
CA LYS A 107 -0.08 3.12 14.45
C LYS A 107 0.75 1.93 14.92
N GLU A 108 1.22 1.97 16.16
CA GLU A 108 1.93 0.85 16.77
C GLU A 108 1.01 -0.35 16.98
N GLU A 109 -0.22 -0.12 17.44
CA GLU A 109 -1.24 -1.16 17.61
C GLU A 109 -1.58 -1.83 16.28
N LYS A 110 -1.84 -1.05 15.21
CA LYS A 110 -2.04 -1.61 13.87
C LYS A 110 -0.85 -2.39 13.34
N LEU A 111 0.38 -1.96 13.65
CA LEU A 111 1.57 -2.70 13.26
C LEU A 111 1.64 -4.05 14.01
N ARG A 112 1.32 -4.06 15.31
CA ARG A 112 1.24 -5.30 16.10
C ARG A 112 0.17 -6.24 15.57
N GLU A 113 -1.03 -5.74 15.27
CA GLU A 113 -2.12 -6.52 14.65
C GLU A 113 -1.73 -7.09 13.29
N MET A 114 -1.03 -6.31 12.46
CA MET A 114 -0.57 -6.76 11.16
C MET A 114 0.49 -7.86 11.30
N ILE A 115 1.46 -7.69 12.21
CA ILE A 115 2.45 -8.72 12.54
C ILE A 115 1.76 -9.99 13.05
N ASP A 116 0.76 -9.86 13.93
CA ASP A 116 0.04 -11.01 14.49
C ASP A 116 -0.82 -11.72 13.42
N SER A 117 -1.45 -10.96 12.53
CA SER A 117 -2.17 -11.50 11.36
C SER A 117 -1.23 -12.28 10.44
N PHE A 118 -0.01 -11.79 10.18
CA PHE A 118 1.01 -12.54 9.45
C PHE A 118 1.45 -13.80 10.21
N LYS A 119 1.55 -13.76 11.55
CA LYS A 119 1.84 -14.96 12.38
C LYS A 119 0.72 -15.99 12.27
N HIS A 120 -0.54 -15.58 12.23
CA HIS A 120 -1.68 -16.47 12.06
C HIS A 120 -1.77 -17.08 10.66
N MET A 121 -1.53 -16.31 9.60
CA MET A 121 -1.45 -16.86 8.23
C MET A 121 -0.31 -17.88 8.10
N ASN A 122 0.88 -17.59 8.65
CA ASN A 122 2.01 -18.53 8.64
C ASN A 122 1.76 -19.81 9.46
N ARG A 123 0.87 -19.79 10.46
CA ARG A 123 0.46 -21.00 11.20
C ARG A 123 -0.58 -21.83 10.44
N MET A 124 -1.46 -21.20 9.65
CA MET A 124 -2.48 -21.90 8.88
C MET A 124 -1.90 -22.70 7.71
N ASP A 125 -0.77 -22.28 7.13
CA ASP A 125 -0.04 -23.06 6.13
C ASP A 125 0.50 -24.41 6.67
N TYR A 126 0.58 -24.60 7.98
CA TYR A 126 1.06 -25.84 8.62
C TYR A 126 -0.06 -26.82 9.00
N ILE A 127 -1.34 -26.42 8.99
CA ILE A 127 -2.43 -27.29 9.47
C ILE A 127 -3.03 -28.13 8.33
N ASP A 128 -2.89 -27.73 7.07
CA ASP A 128 -3.60 -28.39 5.95
C ASP A 128 -2.75 -29.24 4.98
N PHE A 129 -1.46 -29.43 5.24
CA PHE A 129 -0.61 -30.34 4.45
C PHE A 129 -0.10 -31.57 5.22
N GLY A 130 -0.44 -31.71 6.51
CA GLY A 130 0.09 -32.78 7.37
C GLY A 130 -0.87 -33.92 7.74
N LYS A 131 -2.16 -33.86 7.35
CA LYS A 131 -3.17 -34.83 7.83
C LYS A 131 -4.15 -35.37 6.78
N SER A 132 -3.78 -35.36 5.51
CA SER A 132 -4.49 -36.15 4.49
C SER A 132 -3.48 -36.80 3.55
N GLY A 133 -3.01 -38.01 3.88
CA GLY A 133 -2.25 -38.79 2.90
C GLY A 133 -1.38 -39.96 3.35
N LEU A 134 -1.36 -40.34 4.63
CA LEU A 134 -0.73 -41.60 5.05
C LEU A 134 -1.59 -42.24 6.14
N ASP A 135 -2.59 -43.00 5.70
CA ASP A 135 -3.07 -44.25 6.30
C ASP A 135 -4.27 -44.73 5.48
N GLY A 136 -4.07 -45.83 4.73
CA GLY A 136 -5.07 -46.48 3.87
C GLY A 136 -4.46 -47.11 2.64
#